data_AF-A0A419F3L3-F1
#
_entry.id   AF-A0A419F3L3-F1
#
_cell.length_a   1.000
_cell.length_b   1.000
_cell.length_c   1.000
_cell.angle_alpha   90.00
_cell.angle_beta   90.00
_cell.angle_gamma   90.00
#
_symmetry.space_group_name_H-M   'P 1'
#
loop_
_entity.id
_entity.type
_entity.pdbx_description
1 polymer ?
#
loop_
_entity_poly.entity_id
_entity_poly.type
_entity_poly.pdbx_seq_one_letter_code
_entity_poly.pdbx_strand_id
1 'polypeptide(L)' 'MIDATLNPLEALQMALKREQGAEDFYLHAAAQVDDDATRKMFEFLAAEERKHQKMIQDEIDRNFLKEM' A
#
# COMPACT_ATOMS: atom_id res chain seq x y z
N MET A 1 13.22 -1.26 -12.55
CA MET A 1 13.09 -2.49 -13.36
C MET A 1 12.74 -3.62 -12.41
N ILE A 2 11.70 -4.39 -12.70
CA ILE A 2 11.42 -5.65 -11.98
C ILE A 2 12.37 -6.66 -12.62
N ASP A 3 13.38 -7.08 -11.87
CA ASP A 3 14.31 -8.13 -12.27
C ASP A 3 13.53 -9.45 -12.40
N ALA A 4 13.80 -10.23 -13.45
CA ALA A 4 13.19 -11.54 -13.69
C ALA A 4 13.59 -12.61 -12.64
N THR A 5 14.38 -12.22 -11.63
CA THR A 5 14.73 -13.04 -10.47
C THR A 5 14.00 -12.67 -9.18
N LEU A 6 13.11 -11.65 -9.20
CA LEU A 6 12.41 -11.19 -8.00
C LEU A 6 11.54 -12.32 -7.43
N ASN A 7 11.83 -12.74 -6.20
CA ASN A 7 11.04 -13.79 -5.58
C ASN A 7 9.63 -13.26 -5.21
N PRO A 8 8.59 -14.11 -5.16
CA PRO A 8 7.23 -13.65 -4.87
C PRO A 8 7.08 -12.88 -3.54
N LEU A 9 7.81 -13.28 -2.49
CA LEU A 9 7.83 -12.61 -1.19
C LEU A 9 8.48 -11.21 -1.29
N GLU A 10 9.58 -11.07 -2.03
CA GLU A 10 10.23 -9.76 -2.28
C GLU A 10 9.29 -8.83 -3.05
N ALA A 11 8.56 -9.36 -4.04
CA ALA A 11 7.55 -8.60 -4.77
C ALA A 11 6.44 -8.10 -3.86
N LEU A 12 5.93 -8.95 -2.96
CA LEU A 12 4.92 -8.57 -1.97
C LEU A 12 5.45 -7.53 -0.97
N GLN A 13 6.68 -7.68 -0.49
CA GLN A 13 7.30 -6.70 0.41
C GLN A 13 7.50 -5.34 -0.28
N MET A 14 7.88 -5.34 -1.56
CA MET A 14 7.98 -4.12 -2.35
C MET A 14 6.61 -3.48 -2.57
N ALA A 15 5.57 -4.27 -2.82
CA ALA A 15 4.21 -3.78 -2.95
C ALA A 15 3.72 -3.15 -1.63
N LEU A 16 3.93 -3.82 -0.48
CA LEU A 16 3.54 -3.29 0.83
C LEU A 16 4.17 -1.92 1.11
N LYS A 17 5.48 -1.75 0.83
CA LYS A 17 6.17 -0.46 0.97
C LYS A 17 5.61 0.63 0.05
N ARG A 18 5.15 0.25 -1.15
CA ARG A 18 4.51 1.19 -2.07
C ARG A 18 3.17 1.66 -1.55
N GLU A 19 2.33 0.76 -1.04
CA GLU A 19 1.03 1.14 -0.49
C GLU A 19 1.16 2.01 0.76
N GLN A 20 2.18 1.79 1.60
CA GLN A 20 2.50 2.68 2.72
C GLN A 20 2.87 4.09 2.24
N GLY A 21 3.73 4.19 1.22
CA GLY A 21 4.09 5.48 0.64
C GLY A 21 2.92 6.20 -0.05
N ALA A 22 2.00 5.44 -0.66
CA ALA A 22 0.79 5.98 -1.28
C ALA A 22 -0.20 6.50 -0.22
N GLU A 23 -0.39 5.78 0.88
CA GLU A 23 -1.18 6.24 2.02
C GLU A 23 -0.64 7.57 2.55
N ASP A 24 0.66 7.63 2.85
CA ASP A 24 1.32 8.85 3.35
C ASP A 24 1.17 10.01 2.37
N PHE A 25 1.34 9.74 1.07
CA PHE A 25 1.15 10.74 0.02
C PHE A 25 -0.28 11.31 0.03
N TYR A 26 -1.31 10.45 0.08
CA TYR A 26 -2.69 10.90 0.07
C TYR A 26 -3.07 11.65 1.35
N LEU A 27 -2.60 11.21 2.52
CA LEU A 27 -2.80 11.95 3.76
C LEU A 27 -2.13 13.34 3.72
N HIS A 28 -0.91 13.42 3.17
CA HIS A 28 -0.21 14.68 3.02
C HIS A 28 -0.90 15.60 1.99
N ALA A 29 -1.46 15.05 0.92
CA ALA A 29 -2.25 15.80 -0.06
C ALA A 29 -3.56 16.32 0.56
N ALA A 30 -4.27 15.50 1.34
CA ALA A 30 -5.49 15.90 2.06
C ALA A 30 -5.23 17.09 2.99
N ALA A 31 -4.07 17.13 3.66
CA ALA A 31 -3.70 18.21 4.56
C ALA A 31 -3.36 19.55 3.86
N GLN A 32 -3.16 19.54 2.53
CA GLN A 32 -2.76 20.72 1.75
C GLN A 32 -3.90 21.34 0.94
N VAL A 33 -5.08 20.71 0.90
CA VAL A 33 -6.22 21.20 0.11
C VAL A 33 -7.28 21.87 0.99
N ASP A 34 -7.75 23.03 0.52
CA ASP A 34 -8.81 23.79 1.19
C ASP A 34 -10.21 23.26 0.85
N ASP A 35 -10.38 22.70 -0.36
CA ASP A 35 -11.66 22.15 -0.82
C ASP A 35 -12.00 20.83 -0.10
N ASP A 36 -13.15 20.84 0.60
CA ASP A 36 -13.59 19.71 1.42
C ASP A 36 -13.90 18.45 0.60
N ALA A 37 -14.38 18.59 -0.65
CA ALA A 37 -14.65 17.44 -1.50
C ALA A 37 -13.35 16.75 -1.91
N THR A 38 -12.35 17.54 -2.31
CA THR A 38 -11.00 17.06 -2.64
C THR A 38 -10.30 16.45 -1.43
N ARG A 39 -10.41 17.06 -0.25
CA ARG A 39 -9.87 16.50 1.00
C ARG A 39 -10.44 15.10 1.28
N LYS A 40 -11.76 14.95 1.22
CA LYS A 40 -12.44 13.67 1.44
C LYS A 40 -12.07 12.62 0.39
N MET A 41 -11.83 13.03 -0.86
CA MET A 41 -11.34 12.13 -1.90
C MET A 41 -9.95 11.58 -1.54
N PHE A 42 -9.02 12.42 -1.10
CA PHE A 42 -7.70 11.96 -0.68
C PHE A 42 -7.74 11.10 0.58
N GLU A 43 -8.54 11.46 1.58
CA GLU A 43 -8.75 10.64 2.78
C GLU A 43 -9.32 9.26 2.44
N PHE A 44 -10.25 9.20 1.48
CA PHE A 44 -10.79 7.95 0.97
C PHE A 44 -9.71 7.10 0.30
N LEU A 45 -8.89 7.68 -0.57
CA LEU A 45 -7.78 6.96 -1.23
C LEU A 45 -6.78 6.42 -0.20
N ALA A 46 -6.37 7.22 0.78
CA ALA A 46 -5.52 6.77 1.88
C ALA A 46 -6.14 5.58 2.64
N ALA A 47 -7.46 5.57 2.83
CA ALA A 47 -8.16 4.45 3.46
C ALA A 47 -8.20 3.19 2.59
N GLU A 48 -8.28 3.32 1.26
CA GLU A 48 -8.16 2.18 0.34
C GLU A 48 -6.76 1.59 0.38
N GLU A 49 -5.70 2.42 0.43
CA GLU A 49 -4.33 1.91 0.53
C GLU A 49 -4.09 1.12 1.82
N ARG A 50 -4.68 1.53 2.95
CA ARG A 50 -4.65 0.70 4.18
C ARG A 50 -5.29 -0.67 3.99
N LYS A 51 -6.37 -0.77 3.21
CA LYS A 51 -6.99 -2.06 2.88
C LYS A 51 -6.06 -2.90 2.01
N HIS A 52 -5.43 -2.30 1.01
CA HIS A 52 -4.45 -2.98 0.15
C HIS A 52 -3.26 -3.50 0.96
N GLN A 53 -2.69 -2.68 1.85
CA GLN A 53 -1.62 -3.10 2.77
C GLN A 53 -2.02 -4.34 3.59
N LYS A 54 -3.24 -4.37 4.14
CA LYS A 54 -3.74 -5.52 4.88
C LYS A 54 -3.80 -6.78 4.01
N MET A 55 -4.33 -6.67 2.79
CA MET A 55 -4.41 -7.81 1.86
C MET A 55 -3.03 -8.35 1.49
N ILE A 56 -2.06 -7.47 1.28
CA ILE A 56 -0.67 -7.84 0.96
C ILE A 56 -0.01 -8.51 2.18
N GLN A 57 -0.18 -7.96 3.38
CA GLN A 57 0.36 -8.54 4.61
C GLN A 57 -0.22 -9.94 4.84
N ASP A 58 -1.53 -10.10 4.68
CA ASP A 58 -2.19 -11.41 4.81
C ASP A 58 -1.63 -12.42 3.78
N GLU A 59 -1.23 -11.97 2.59
CA GLU A 59 -0.59 -12.83 1.57
C GLU A 59 0.88 -13.14 1.88
N ILE A 60 1.63 -12.19 2.44
CA ILE A 60 2.99 -12.42 2.94
C ILE A 60 2.97 -13.52 4.01
N ASP A 61 2.06 -13.39 4.98
CA ASP A 61 1.93 -14.34 6.10
C ASP A 61 1.56 -15.74 5.58
N ARG A 62 0.67 -15.83 4.58
CA ARG A 62 0.34 -17.10 3.90
C ARG A 62 1.53 -17.73 3.17
N ASN A 63 2.33 -16.93 2.46
CA ASN A 63 3.51 -17.46 1.75
C ASN A 63 4.61 -17.87 2.71
N PHE A 64 4.80 -17.15 3.81
CA PHE A 64 5.76 -17.52 4.86
C PHE A 64 5.44 -18.91 5.45
N LEU A 65 4.16 -19.19 5.73
CA LEU A 65 3.72 -20.48 6.26
C LEU A 65 3.84 -21.66 5.28
N LYS A 66 3.92 -21.42 3.97
CA LYS A 66 4.08 -22.48 2.95
C LYS A 66 5.52 -22.96 2.79
N GLU A 67 6.49 -22.12 3.16
CA GLU A 67 7.93 -22.40 3.03
C GLU A 67 8.53 -23.01 4.33
N MET A 68 7.72 -23.20 5.37
CA MET A 68 8.06 -23.92 6.62
C MET A 68 7.69 -25.40 6.54
#